data_AF-A0A368HB01-F1
#
_entry.id   AF-A0A368HB01-F1
#
_cell.length_a   1.000
_cell.length_b   1.000
_cell.length_c   1.000
_cell.angle_alpha   90.00
_cell.angle_beta   90.00
_cell.angle_gamma   90.00
#
_symmetry.space_group_name_H-M   'P 1'
#
loop_
_entity.id
_entity.type
_entity.pdbx_description
1 polymer ?
#
loop_
_entity_poly.entity_id
_entity_poly.type
_entity_poly.pdbx_seq_one_letter_code
_entity_poly.pdbx_strand_id
1 'polypeptide(L)'
;MGVDSTCRLIEGDCHNMPLEDASEDAAYAIYSLKYFPHLDGVMKEVSRVLKQGGRFLVYDLMKTEKYDKDNEEHVEIVEGLEYACGMPSLHTREGLVSAAER
;
A
#
# COMPACT_ATOMS: atom_id res chain seq x y z
N MET A 1 7.41 24.06 -14.10
CA MET A 1 5.98 23.92 -13.76
C MET A 1 5.76 24.44 -12.33
N GLY A 2 4.57 24.93 -11.96
CA GLY A 2 4.35 25.65 -10.69
C GLY A 2 4.56 24.87 -9.37
N VAL A 3 5.09 23.65 -9.42
CA VAL A 3 5.35 22.77 -8.26
C VAL A 3 6.83 22.43 -8.07
N ASP A 4 7.74 22.90 -8.92
CA ASP A 4 9.15 22.51 -8.87
C ASP A 4 9.82 22.85 -7.51
N SER A 5 9.34 23.88 -6.80
CA SER A 5 9.84 24.28 -5.48
C SER A 5 9.16 23.57 -4.30
N THR A 6 8.07 22.83 -4.54
CA THR A 6 7.25 22.17 -3.52
C THR A 6 7.11 20.67 -3.74
N CYS A 7 7.69 20.14 -4.82
CA CYS A 7 7.63 18.74 -5.20
C CYS A 7 9.04 18.24 -5.54
N ARG A 8 9.39 17.06 -5.01
CA ARG A 8 10.62 16.36 -5.33
C ARG A 8 10.27 14.93 -5.71
N LEU A 9 10.83 14.46 -6.82
CA LEU A 9 10.79 13.05 -7.20
C LEU A 9 12.02 12.36 -6.62
N ILE A 10 11.81 11.22 -5.96
CA ILE A 10 12.86 10.43 -5.36
C ILE A 10 12.71 9.00 -5.88
N GLU A 11 13.76 8.47 -6.49
CA GLU A 11 13.85 7.06 -6.84
C GLU A 11 14.29 6.28 -5.60
N GLY A 12 13.57 5.21 -5.26
CA GLY A 12 13.86 4.41 -4.07
C GLY A 12 13.04 3.13 -3.98
N ASP A 13 13.43 2.25 -3.05
CA ASP A 13 12.71 1.03 -2.70
C ASP A 13 11.77 1.31 -1.51
N CYS A 14 10.50 0.94 -1.62
CA CYS A 14 9.54 1.11 -0.53
C CYS A 14 9.86 0.25 0.72
N HIS A 15 10.72 -0.76 0.61
CA HIS A 15 11.23 -1.52 1.75
C HIS A 15 12.50 -0.94 2.37
N ASN A 16 13.07 0.10 1.76
CA ASN A 16 14.24 0.83 2.25
C ASN A 16 14.22 2.25 1.69
N MET A 17 13.30 3.07 2.21
CA MET A 17 13.03 4.39 1.66
C MET A 17 14.22 5.33 1.91
N PRO A 18 14.69 6.07 0.89
CA PRO A 18 15.78 7.05 1.03
C PRO A 18 15.28 8.35 1.69
N LEU A 19 14.66 8.21 2.84
CA LEU A 19 14.09 9.27 3.68
C LEU A 19 14.59 9.06 5.11
N GLU A 20 14.74 10.16 5.85
CA GLU A 20 15.20 10.12 7.24
C GLU A 20 14.09 9.62 8.18
N ASP A 21 14.49 9.12 9.34
CA ASP A 21 13.54 8.73 10.38
C ASP A 21 12.78 9.96 10.89
N ALA A 22 11.47 9.83 11.09
CA ALA A 22 10.60 10.89 11.59
C ALA A 22 10.71 12.22 10.82
N SER A 23 10.88 12.17 9.50
CA SER A 23 10.98 13.37 8.65
C SER A 23 9.63 13.88 8.15
N GLU A 24 8.65 12.99 7.97
CA GLU A 24 7.38 13.29 7.30
C GLU A 24 6.21 13.47 8.29
N ASP A 25 5.38 14.48 8.04
CA ASP A 25 4.15 14.70 8.81
C ASP A 25 3.01 13.77 8.37
N ALA A 26 3.01 13.40 7.08
CA ALA A 26 2.01 12.53 6.50
C ALA A 26 2.57 11.77 5.30
N ALA A 27 2.02 10.59 5.04
CA ALA A 27 2.31 9.76 3.89
C ALA A 27 0.99 9.29 3.26
N TYR A 28 1.01 9.06 1.95
CA TYR A 28 -0.12 8.45 1.26
C TYR A 28 0.35 7.38 0.27
N ALA A 29 -0.43 6.31 0.17
CA ALA A 29 -0.26 5.25 -0.79
C ALA A 29 -1.53 5.16 -1.63
N ILE A 30 -1.43 5.59 -2.89
CA ILE A 30 -2.55 5.62 -3.84
C ILE A 30 -2.26 4.62 -4.94
N TYR A 31 -3.09 3.58 -5.05
CA TYR A 31 -2.95 2.51 -6.02
C TYR A 31 -1.55 1.84 -6.03
N SER A 32 -0.86 1.74 -4.89
CA SER A 32 0.51 1.24 -4.83
C SER A 32 0.72 -0.05 -4.02
N LEU A 33 0.08 -0.21 -2.86
CA LEU A 33 0.35 -1.32 -1.93
C LEU A 33 -0.03 -2.70 -2.48
N LYS A 34 -1.04 -2.79 -3.34
CA LYS A 34 -1.48 -4.06 -3.95
C LYS A 34 -0.42 -4.77 -4.80
N TYR A 35 0.65 -4.10 -5.20
CA TYR A 35 1.77 -4.73 -5.92
C TYR A 35 2.77 -5.43 -5.00
N PHE A 36 2.68 -5.21 -3.69
CA PHE A 36 3.57 -5.82 -2.72
C PHE A 36 2.93 -7.07 -2.12
N PRO A 37 3.51 -8.26 -2.29
CA PRO A 37 2.98 -9.49 -1.68
C PRO A 37 3.02 -9.47 -0.15
N HIS A 38 3.97 -8.72 0.42
CA HIS A 38 4.16 -8.59 1.87
C HIS A 38 4.19 -7.12 2.25
N LEU A 39 3.23 -6.69 3.07
CA LEU A 39 3.08 -5.30 3.46
C LEU A 39 3.97 -4.91 4.66
N ASP A 40 4.34 -5.87 5.51
CA ASP A 40 5.02 -5.61 6.78
C ASP A 40 6.29 -4.75 6.63
N GLY A 41 7.11 -5.01 5.60
CA GLY A 41 8.32 -4.23 5.34
C GLY A 41 8.02 -2.79 4.91
N VAL A 42 7.04 -2.60 4.03
CA VAL A 42 6.62 -1.27 3.56
C VAL A 42 5.94 -0.49 4.69
N MET A 43 5.08 -1.13 5.48
CA MET A 43 4.42 -0.50 6.64
C MET A 43 5.44 -0.05 7.69
N LYS A 44 6.47 -0.86 7.94
CA LYS A 44 7.57 -0.51 8.84
C LYS A 44 8.34 0.71 8.35
N GLU A 45 8.66 0.79 7.07
CA GLU A 45 9.34 1.94 6.48
C GLU A 45 8.48 3.21 6.52
N VAL A 46 7.19 3.09 6.21
CA VAL A 46 6.25 4.22 6.35
C VAL A 46 6.20 4.71 7.81
N SER A 47 6.11 3.79 8.77
CA SER A 47 6.15 4.12 10.19
C SER A 47 7.46 4.80 10.60
N ARG A 48 8.60 4.32 10.08
CA ARG A 48 9.93 4.90 10.34
C ARG A 48 10.05 6.35 9.88
N VAL A 49 9.59 6.66 8.67
CA VAL A 49 9.72 8.02 8.10
C VAL A 49 8.69 9.00 8.67
N LEU A 50 7.57 8.51 9.21
CA LEU A 50 6.55 9.35 9.84
C LEU A 50 6.99 9.82 11.22
N LYS A 51 6.71 11.10 11.51
CA LYS A 51 6.80 11.66 12.86
C LYS A 51 5.81 10.98 13.81
N GLN A 52 6.08 11.04 15.11
CA GLN A 52 5.10 10.62 16.11
C GLN A 52 3.78 11.41 15.95
N GLY A 53 2.68 10.69 15.76
CA GLY A 53 1.36 11.29 15.48
C GLY A 53 1.14 11.68 14.00
N GLY A 54 2.09 11.37 13.13
CA GLY A 54 1.95 11.48 11.68
C GLY A 54 0.85 10.58 11.14
N ARG A 55 0.35 10.89 9.94
CA ARG A 55 -0.80 10.21 9.35
C ARG A 55 -0.42 9.44 8.10
N PHE A 56 -0.88 8.20 8.01
CA PHE A 56 -0.78 7.40 6.79
C PHE A 56 -2.16 7.19 6.18
N LEU A 57 -2.30 7.55 4.90
CA LEU A 57 -3.53 7.35 4.13
C LEU A 57 -3.31 6.31 3.04
N VAL A 58 -4.22 5.34 2.96
CA VAL A 58 -4.20 4.31 1.91
C VAL A 58 -5.47 4.40 1.08
N TYR A 59 -5.30 4.41 -0.23
CA TYR A 59 -6.39 4.25 -1.20
C TYR A 59 -5.97 3.21 -2.24
N ASP A 60 -6.50 1.99 -2.12
CA ASP A 60 -6.09 0.87 -2.97
C ASP A 60 -7.21 -0.16 -3.19
N LEU A 61 -6.95 -1.12 -4.07
CA LEU A 61 -7.84 -2.27 -4.31
C LEU A 61 -7.56 -3.38 -3.31
N MET A 62 -8.63 -3.98 -2.78
CA MET A 62 -8.55 -5.06 -1.81
C MET A 62 -9.79 -5.94 -1.88
N LYS A 63 -9.65 -7.19 -1.45
CA LYS A 63 -10.77 -8.10 -1.23
C LYS A 63 -11.59 -7.61 -0.02
N THR A 64 -12.87 -7.43 -0.23
CA THR A 64 -13.82 -7.08 0.85
C THR A 64 -14.11 -8.30 1.72
N GLU A 65 -14.74 -8.09 2.87
CA GLU A 65 -15.19 -9.17 3.78
C GLU A 65 -16.22 -10.12 3.16
N LYS A 66 -16.80 -9.76 2.01
CA LYS A 66 -17.76 -10.59 1.28
C LYS A 66 -17.09 -11.52 0.27
N TYR A 67 -15.79 -11.38 0.06
CA TYR A 67 -15.06 -12.29 -0.82
C TYR A 67 -15.10 -13.69 -0.22
N ASP A 68 -15.44 -14.66 -1.07
CA ASP A 68 -15.52 -16.07 -0.72
C ASP A 68 -14.65 -16.82 -1.70
N LYS A 69 -13.62 -17.50 -1.18
CA LYS A 69 -12.65 -18.25 -1.98
C LYS A 69 -13.23 -19.54 -2.55
N ASP A 70 -14.34 -20.04 -1.99
CA ASP A 70 -14.99 -21.27 -2.43
C ASP A 70 -16.11 -20.96 -3.45
N ASN A 71 -16.37 -19.67 -3.72
CA ASN A 71 -17.28 -19.21 -4.77
C ASN A 71 -16.49 -18.94 -6.07
N GLU A 72 -16.73 -19.77 -7.10
CA GLU A 72 -16.03 -19.70 -8.38
C GLU A 72 -16.17 -18.33 -9.08
N GLU A 73 -17.34 -17.68 -9.01
CA GLU A 73 -17.57 -16.37 -9.63
C GLU A 73 -16.71 -15.28 -8.95
N HIS A 74 -16.60 -15.33 -7.61
CA HIS A 74 -15.77 -14.40 -6.85
C HIS A 74 -14.29 -14.56 -7.19
N VAL A 75 -13.82 -15.81 -7.30
CA VAL A 75 -12.45 -16.14 -7.67
C VAL A 75 -12.15 -15.64 -9.08
N GLU A 76 -13.02 -15.94 -10.07
CA GLU A 76 -12.84 -15.53 -11.45
C GLU A 76 -12.74 -14.01 -11.61
N ILE A 77 -13.59 -13.24 -10.90
CA ILE A 77 -13.55 -11.77 -10.94
C ILE A 77 -12.22 -11.24 -10.39
N VAL A 78 -11.76 -11.78 -9.26
CA VAL A 78 -10.53 -11.33 -8.60
C VAL A 78 -9.31 -11.71 -9.43
N GLU A 79 -9.22 -12.95 -9.90
CA GLU A 79 -8.11 -13.41 -10.74
C GLU A 79 -8.08 -12.68 -12.09
N GLY A 80 -9.25 -12.41 -12.68
CA GLY A 80 -9.35 -11.60 -13.90
C GLY A 80 -8.81 -10.18 -13.71
N LEU A 81 -9.11 -9.56 -12.56
CA LEU A 81 -8.57 -8.24 -12.20
C LEU A 81 -7.04 -8.30 -11.95
N GLU A 82 -6.58 -9.29 -11.20
CA GLU A 82 -5.16 -9.51 -10.90
C GLU A 82 -4.36 -9.72 -12.19
N TYR A 83 -4.87 -10.55 -13.10
CA TYR A 83 -4.27 -10.79 -14.42
C TYR A 83 -4.26 -9.53 -15.28
N ALA A 84 -5.40 -8.84 -15.41
CA ALA A 84 -5.52 -7.65 -16.26
C ALA A 84 -4.62 -6.49 -15.81
N CYS A 85 -4.36 -6.37 -14.50
CA CYS A 85 -3.49 -5.33 -13.95
C CYS A 85 -2.07 -5.80 -13.64
N GLY A 86 -1.72 -7.07 -13.88
CA GLY A 86 -0.39 -7.62 -13.59
C GLY A 86 -0.02 -7.59 -12.11
N MET A 87 -0.96 -7.90 -11.24
CA MET A 87 -0.82 -7.80 -9.78
C MET A 87 -0.65 -9.19 -9.15
N PRO A 88 0.05 -9.31 -8.00
CA PRO A 88 -0.05 -10.49 -7.16
C PRO A 88 -1.46 -10.61 -6.57
N SER A 89 -1.72 -11.69 -5.81
CA SER A 89 -3.02 -11.83 -5.17
C SER A 89 -3.32 -10.64 -4.26
N LEU A 90 -4.51 -10.05 -4.42
CA LEU A 90 -4.93 -8.89 -3.67
C LEU A 90 -4.93 -9.17 -2.16
N HIS A 91 -4.69 -8.14 -1.37
CA HIS A 91 -4.85 -8.22 0.08
C HIS A 91 -6.33 -8.23 0.45
N THR A 92 -6.66 -8.85 1.58
CA THR A 92 -7.97 -8.60 2.22
C THR A 92 -7.91 -7.26 2.95
N ARG A 93 -9.07 -6.63 3.12
CA ARG A 93 -9.19 -5.41 3.94
C ARG A 93 -8.64 -5.63 5.34
N GLU A 94 -9.01 -6.74 5.98
CA GLU A 94 -8.46 -7.13 7.29
C GLU A 94 -6.94 -7.24 7.27
N GLY A 95 -6.37 -7.95 6.29
CA GLY A 95 -4.92 -8.14 6.20
C GLY A 95 -4.15 -6.83 6.06
N LEU A 96 -4.68 -5.87 5.31
CA LEU A 96 -4.08 -4.55 5.16
C LEU A 96 -4.15 -3.74 6.47
N VAL A 97 -5.28 -3.76 7.16
CA VAL A 97 -5.44 -3.09 8.47
C VAL A 97 -4.49 -3.71 9.50
N SER A 98 -4.44 -5.04 9.60
CA SER A 98 -3.55 -5.73 10.54
C SER A 98 -2.07 -5.55 10.23
N ALA A 99 -1.68 -5.28 8.99
CA ALA A 99 -0.30 -4.92 8.65
C ALA A 99 0.05 -3.50 9.09
N ALA A 100 -0.92 -2.58 9.07
CA ALA A 100 -0.72 -1.19 9.48
C ALA A 100 -0.70 -0.98 11.01
N GLU A 101 -1.27 -1.91 11.77
CA GLU A 101 -1.33 -1.86 13.24
C GLU A 101 -0.14 -2.53 13.95
N ARG A 102 0.75 -3.18 13.20
CA ARG A 102 1.94 -3.88 13.72
C ARG A 102 3.14 -2.96 13.88
#